data_AF-A0A4P7D884-F1
#
_entry.id   AF-A0A4P7D884-F1
#
_cell.length_a   1.000
_cell.length_b   1.000
_cell.length_c   1.000
_cell.angle_alpha   90.00
_cell.angle_beta   90.00
_cell.angle_gamma   90.00
#
_symmetry.space_group_name_H-M   'P 1'
#
loop_
_entity.id
_entity.type
_entity.pdbx_description
1 polymer ?
#
loop_
_entity_poly.entity_id
_entity_poly.type
_entity_poly.pdbx_seq_one_letter_code
_entity_poly.pdbx_strand_id
1 'polypeptide(L)'
;MHKGCTGRRIKRYPEDEQREALRVVMQHPQARRIFSQRKAIVEPVFSSLRGQQGLNRFRRRGLAAVRREFALHVMAHNLSRAVALQRALFAFLWATLLVLRKFGSTLRARPLVRLPRFNRSHLGAS
;
A
#
# COMPACT_ATOMS: atom_id res chain seq x y z
N MET A 1 50.79 17.95 30.51
CA MET A 1 50.01 17.56 29.31
C MET A 1 49.22 18.76 28.80
N HIS A 2 49.70 19.41 27.73
CA HIS A 2 49.02 20.53 27.09
C HIS A 2 47.87 20.02 26.21
N LYS A 3 46.64 20.48 26.47
CA LYS A 3 45.55 20.35 25.49
C LYS A 3 45.75 21.47 24.46
N GLY A 4 46.02 21.11 23.21
CA GLY A 4 46.24 22.08 22.14
C GLY A 4 45.03 23.02 21.97
N CYS A 5 45.29 24.32 22.04
CA CYS A 5 44.31 25.41 21.95
C CYS A 5 43.82 25.70 20.52
N THR A 6 43.72 24.70 19.65
CA THR A 6 43.33 24.90 18.24
C THR A 6 41.88 24.53 18.06
N GLY A 7 40.98 25.46 18.37
CA GLY A 7 39.55 25.31 18.08
C GLY A 7 39.31 25.18 16.57
N ARG A 8 38.68 24.10 16.13
CA ARG A 8 38.24 23.95 14.73
C ARG A 8 37.11 24.94 14.46
N ARG A 9 37.26 25.80 13.44
CA ARG A 9 36.18 26.69 13.00
C ARG A 9 35.07 25.85 12.36
N ILE A 10 33.89 25.82 12.96
CA ILE A 10 32.71 25.09 12.46
C ILE A 10 31.73 26.10 11.86
N LYS A 11 31.36 25.92 10.59
CA LYS A 11 30.25 26.66 9.98
C LYS A 11 28.94 26.01 10.43
N ARG A 12 28.05 26.77 11.06
CA ARG A 12 26.68 26.35 11.37
C ARG A 12 25.73 26.84 10.29
N TYR A 13 24.78 25.98 9.92
CA TYR A 13 23.65 26.28 9.06
C TYR A 13 22.35 26.25 9.89
N PRO A 14 21.28 26.91 9.43
CA PRO A 14 19.98 26.86 10.13
C PRO A 14 19.44 25.43 10.31
N GLU A 15 19.78 24.50 9.41
CA GLU A 15 19.37 23.10 9.52
C GLU A 15 20.08 22.32 10.65
N ASP A 16 21.19 22.85 11.19
CA ASP A 16 21.94 22.17 12.25
C ASP A 16 21.17 22.13 13.56
N GLU A 17 20.34 23.13 13.86
CA GLU A 17 19.43 23.12 15.02
C GLU A 17 18.44 21.96 14.93
N GLN A 18 17.92 21.68 13.73
CA GLN A 18 16.98 20.57 13.48
C GLN A 18 17.68 19.22 13.65
N ARG A 19 18.95 19.12 13.25
CA ARG A 19 19.77 17.91 13.45
C ARG A 19 20.09 17.66 14.92
N GLU A 20 20.36 18.71 15.68
CA GLU A 20 20.58 18.62 17.12
C GLU A 20 19.30 18.20 17.86
N ALA A 21 18.16 18.80 17.53
CA ALA A 21 16.86 18.39 18.05
C ALA A 21 16.55 16.91 17.75
N LEU A 22 16.79 16.46 16.51
CA LEU A 22 16.64 15.06 16.13
C LEU A 22 17.57 14.15 16.94
N ARG A 23 18.81 14.59 17.21
CA ARG A 23 19.77 13.81 18.01
C ARG A 23 19.26 13.57 19.43
N VAL A 24 18.62 14.56 20.06
CA VAL A 24 17.99 14.42 21.38
C VAL A 24 16.87 13.39 21.32
N VAL A 25 15.97 13.48 20.34
CA VAL A 25 14.87 12.50 20.15
C VAL A 25 15.41 11.08 19.93
N MET A 26 16.48 10.94 19.16
CA MET A 26 17.12 9.64 18.89
C MET A 26 17.84 9.04 20.10
N GLN A 27 17.96 9.74 21.24
CA GLN A 27 18.44 9.11 22.47
C GLN A 27 17.44 8.04 22.97
N HIS A 28 16.15 8.20 22.68
CA HIS A 28 15.13 7.25 23.11
C HIS A 28 15.15 5.95 22.27
N PRO A 29 15.24 4.75 22.87
CA PRO A 29 15.32 3.48 22.14
C PRO A 29 14.09 3.21 21.26
N GLN A 30 12.89 3.54 21.73
CA GLN A 30 11.65 3.38 20.97
C GLN A 30 11.61 4.30 19.74
N ALA A 31 12.11 5.54 19.86
CA ALA A 31 12.16 6.48 18.75
C ALA A 31 13.11 5.95 17.66
N ARG A 32 14.26 5.38 18.04
CA ARG A 32 15.18 4.72 17.11
C ARG A 32 14.54 3.55 16.38
N ARG A 33 13.80 2.69 17.09
CA ARG A 33 13.09 1.53 16.49
C ARG A 33 12.03 1.95 15.48
N ILE A 34 11.25 2.98 15.78
CA ILE A 34 10.24 3.51 14.85
C ILE A 34 10.95 4.19 13.66
N PHE A 35 12.00 4.96 13.91
CA PHE A 35 12.74 5.65 12.86
C PHE A 35 13.42 4.67 11.89
N SER A 36 13.95 3.53 12.37
CA SER A 36 14.56 2.52 11.50
C SER A 36 13.58 1.89 10.52
N GLN A 37 12.28 1.82 10.84
CA GLN A 37 11.25 1.28 9.95
C GLN A 37 11.00 2.18 8.72
N ARG A 38 11.32 3.48 8.81
CA ARG A 38 11.10 4.43 7.71
C ARG A 38 11.86 4.05 6.44
N LYS A 39 13.02 3.41 6.58
CA LYS A 39 13.81 2.94 5.44
C LYS A 39 12.99 1.96 4.58
N ALA A 40 12.30 1.02 5.22
CA ALA A 40 11.48 0.03 4.53
C ALA A 40 10.28 0.64 3.78
N ILE A 41 9.77 1.79 4.25
CA ILE A 41 8.66 2.51 3.61
C ILE A 41 9.15 3.27 2.37
N VAL A 42 10.36 3.84 2.45
CA VAL A 42 10.88 4.78 1.46
C VAL A 42 11.67 4.10 0.34
N GLU A 43 12.39 3.02 0.62
CA GLU A 43 13.15 2.26 -0.38
C GLU A 43 12.30 1.75 -1.56
N PRO A 44 11.09 1.17 -1.36
CA PRO A 44 10.25 0.72 -2.47
C PRO A 44 9.80 1.85 -3.40
N VAL A 45 9.63 3.05 -2.86
CA VAL A 45 9.30 4.23 -3.67
C VAL A 45 10.48 4.55 -4.56
N PHE A 46 11.69 4.69 -4.01
CA PHE A 46 12.89 4.96 -4.81
C PHE A 46 13.22 3.85 -5.80
N SER A 47 13.00 2.58 -5.45
CA SER A 47 13.20 1.47 -6.37
C SER A 47 12.22 1.54 -7.55
N SER A 48 10.96 1.91 -7.32
CA SER A 48 9.97 2.08 -8.40
C SER A 48 10.28 3.30 -9.28
N LEU A 49 10.70 4.43 -8.69
CA LEU A 49 11.12 5.62 -9.44
C LEU A 49 12.31 5.28 -10.35
N ARG A 50 13.29 4.54 -9.85
CA ARG A 50 14.47 4.14 -10.62
C ARG A 50 14.16 3.07 -11.66
N GLY A 51 13.50 1.98 -11.25
CA GLY A 51 13.30 0.79 -12.06
C GLY A 51 12.12 0.90 -13.04
N GLN A 52 10.96 1.35 -12.57
CA GLN A 52 9.75 1.44 -13.41
C GLN A 52 9.71 2.75 -14.20
N GLN A 53 10.10 3.87 -13.59
CA GLN A 53 10.03 5.17 -14.24
C GLN A 53 11.36 5.62 -14.86
N GLY A 54 12.44 4.85 -14.69
CA GLY A 54 13.74 5.15 -15.29
C GLY A 54 14.43 6.42 -14.77
N LEU A 55 14.06 6.92 -13.59
CA LEU A 55 14.62 8.14 -13.00
C LEU A 55 16.03 7.90 -12.44
N ASN A 56 16.99 7.73 -13.35
CA ASN A 56 18.42 7.60 -13.05
C ASN A 56 19.15 8.95 -13.11
N ARG A 57 18.64 9.87 -13.94
CA ARG A 57 19.17 11.24 -14.11
C ARG A 57 18.04 12.21 -14.40
N PHE A 58 18.13 13.42 -13.86
CA PHE A 58 17.24 14.50 -14.23
C PHE A 58 17.60 15.04 -15.61
N ARG A 59 16.60 15.27 -16.45
CA ARG A 59 16.78 15.82 -17.81
C ARG A 59 16.79 17.34 -17.79
N ARG A 60 16.12 17.97 -16.81
CA ARG A 60 16.04 19.42 -16.67
C ARG A 60 17.22 19.97 -15.88
N ARG A 61 17.58 21.23 -16.15
CA ARG A 61 18.63 21.97 -15.41
C ARG A 61 18.00 23.05 -14.53
N GLY A 62 18.60 23.30 -13.38
CA GLY A 62 18.13 24.27 -12.39
C GLY A 62 17.13 23.67 -11.40
N LEU A 63 17.24 24.09 -10.13
CA LEU A 63 16.50 23.51 -9.00
C LEU A 63 14.99 23.54 -9.22
N ALA A 64 14.44 24.65 -9.72
CA ALA A 64 13.00 24.80 -9.95
C ALA A 64 12.46 23.84 -11.04
N ALA A 65 13.26 23.50 -12.04
CA ALA A 65 12.85 22.59 -13.11
C ALA A 65 12.99 21.13 -12.66
N VAL A 66 14.06 20.79 -11.94
CA VAL A 66 14.27 19.47 -11.33
C VAL A 66 13.16 19.14 -10.33
N ARG A 67 12.74 20.11 -9.50
CA ARG A 67 11.61 19.92 -8.57
C ARG A 67 10.31 19.56 -9.28
N ARG A 68 10.03 20.20 -10.42
CA ARG A 68 8.84 19.90 -11.24
C ARG A 68 8.93 18.51 -11.88
N GLU A 69 10.09 18.16 -12.44
CA GLU A 69 10.36 16.83 -13.00
C GLU A 69 10.16 15.74 -11.94
N PHE A 70 10.74 15.92 -10.76
CA PHE A 70 10.58 14.99 -9.64
C PHE A 70 9.12 14.88 -9.18
N ALA A 71 8.39 16.00 -9.09
CA ALA A 71 6.99 16.00 -8.70
C ALA A 71 6.12 15.19 -9.67
N LEU A 72 6.38 15.28 -10.99
CA LEU A 72 5.69 14.48 -12.00
C LEU A 72 5.92 12.97 -11.80
N HIS A 73 7.16 12.58 -11.53
CA HIS A 73 7.52 11.20 -11.22
C HIS A 73 6.76 10.66 -9.98
N VAL A 74 6.75 11.43 -8.90
CA VAL A 74 6.01 11.09 -7.67
C VAL A 74 4.50 10.98 -7.93
N MET A 75 3.92 11.93 -8.68
CA MET A 75 2.50 11.87 -9.05
C MET A 75 2.18 10.62 -9.87
N ALA A 76 2.99 10.30 -10.88
CA ALA A 76 2.82 9.11 -11.69
C ALA A 76 2.92 7.82 -10.85
N HIS A 77 3.81 7.78 -9.85
CA HIS A 77 3.90 6.65 -8.92
C HIS A 77 2.63 6.51 -8.07
N ASN A 78 2.16 7.61 -7.48
CA ASN A 78 0.96 7.61 -6.64
C ASN A 78 -0.29 7.19 -7.43
N LEU A 79 -0.43 7.68 -8.67
CA LEU A 79 -1.53 7.28 -9.56
C LEU A 79 -1.46 5.79 -9.92
N SER A 80 -0.27 5.27 -10.21
CA SER A 80 -0.07 3.84 -10.49
C SER A 80 -0.52 2.97 -9.31
N ARG A 81 -0.24 3.40 -8.07
CA ARG A 81 -0.71 2.73 -6.84
C ARG A 81 -2.22 2.81 -6.69
N ALA A 82 -2.83 3.96 -6.93
CA ALA A 82 -4.28 4.13 -6.87
C ALA A 82 -5.01 3.21 -7.87
N VAL A 83 -4.53 3.15 -9.10
CA VAL A 83 -5.09 2.26 -10.14
C VAL A 83 -4.91 0.79 -9.78
N ALA A 84 -3.76 0.38 -9.23
CA ALA A 84 -3.54 -0.99 -8.78
C ALA A 84 -4.52 -1.41 -7.69
N LEU A 85 -4.78 -0.53 -6.71
CA LEU A 85 -5.77 -0.75 -5.67
C LEU A 85 -7.18 -0.85 -6.25
N GLN A 86 -7.56 0.07 -7.14
CA GLN A 86 -8.87 0.05 -7.80
C GLN A 86 -9.10 -1.27 -8.55
N ARG A 87 -8.09 -1.75 -9.28
CA ARG A 87 -8.14 -3.03 -9.99
C ARG A 87 -8.33 -4.21 -9.03
N ALA A 88 -7.61 -4.22 -7.91
CA ALA A 88 -7.75 -5.27 -6.89
C ALA A 88 -9.15 -5.29 -6.28
N LEU A 89 -9.71 -4.12 -5.96
CA LEU A 89 -11.08 -3.99 -5.47
C LEU A 89 -12.11 -4.48 -6.50
N PHE A 90 -11.98 -4.08 -7.76
CA PHE A 90 -12.87 -4.57 -8.82
C PHE A 90 -12.77 -6.08 -9.01
N ALA A 91 -11.56 -6.65 -9.01
CA ALA A 91 -11.36 -8.08 -9.14
C ALA A 91 -11.99 -8.83 -7.95
N PHE A 92 -11.84 -8.30 -6.74
CA PHE A 92 -12.47 -8.85 -5.54
C PHE A 92 -14.00 -8.84 -5.65
N LEU A 93 -14.59 -7.69 -5.98
CA LEU A 93 -16.04 -7.54 -6.17
C LEU A 93 -16.57 -8.50 -7.24
N TRP A 94 -15.89 -8.61 -8.38
CA TRP A 94 -16.24 -9.54 -9.45
C TRP A 94 -16.18 -11.00 -8.99
N ALA A 95 -15.13 -11.39 -8.27
CA ALA A 95 -15.01 -12.73 -7.73
C ALA A 95 -16.14 -13.05 -6.73
N THR A 96 -16.47 -12.10 -5.85
CA THR A 96 -17.60 -12.24 -4.91
C THR A 96 -18.92 -12.41 -5.65
N LEU A 97 -19.18 -11.60 -6.68
CA LEU A 97 -20.37 -11.73 -7.52
C LEU A 97 -20.43 -13.10 -8.23
N LEU A 98 -19.31 -13.59 -8.77
CA LEU A 98 -19.24 -14.91 -9.40
C LEU A 98 -19.56 -16.04 -8.42
N VAL A 99 -19.05 -15.97 -7.19
CA VAL A 99 -19.36 -16.94 -6.13
C VAL A 99 -20.84 -16.92 -5.78
N LEU A 100 -21.42 -15.73 -5.54
CA LEU A 100 -22.84 -15.57 -5.27
C LEU A 100 -23.71 -16.11 -6.41
N ARG A 101 -23.33 -15.87 -7.66
CA ARG A 101 -24.01 -16.40 -8.84
C ARG A 101 -23.98 -17.93 -8.90
N LYS A 102 -22.86 -18.56 -8.54
CA LYS A 102 -22.77 -20.03 -8.45
C LYS A 102 -23.70 -20.60 -7.39
N PHE A 103 -23.70 -20.05 -6.17
CA PHE A 103 -24.59 -20.52 -5.08
C PHE A 103 -26.08 -20.36 -5.40
N GLY A 104 -26.48 -19.26 -6.06
CA GLY A 104 -27.87 -19.06 -6.50
C GLY A 104 -28.36 -20.11 -7.49
N SER A 105 -27.48 -20.63 -8.36
CA SER A 105 -27.83 -21.70 -9.29
C SER A 105 -28.03 -23.07 -8.62
N THR A 106 -27.34 -23.32 -7.51
CA THR A 106 -27.44 -24.59 -6.75
C THR A 106 -28.77 -24.68 -5.99
N LEU A 107 -29.29 -23.56 -5.47
CA LEU A 107 -30.57 -23.53 -4.74
C LEU A 107 -31.79 -23.68 -5.66
N ARG A 108 -31.66 -23.34 -6.96
CA ARG A 108 -32.73 -23.46 -7.96
C ARG A 108 -32.90 -24.88 -8.50
N ALA A 109 -31.91 -25.76 -8.28
CA ALA A 109 -31.86 -27.12 -8.80
C ALA A 109 -32.44 -28.16 -7.81
N ARG A 110 -33.37 -27.80 -6.92
CA ARG A 110 -34.15 -28.79 -6.16
C ARG A 110 -35.31 -29.26 -7.04
N PRO A 111 -35.27 -30.48 -7.61
CA PRO A 111 -36.45 -31.02 -8.28
C PRO A 111 -37.56 -31.15 -7.24
N LEU A 112 -38.75 -30.65 -7.56
CA LEU A 112 -39.97 -30.89 -6.79
C LEU A 112 -40.09 -32.41 -6.59
N VAL A 113 -39.88 -32.86 -5.35
CA VAL A 113 -40.15 -34.23 -4.94
C VAL A 113 -41.60 -34.52 -5.29
N ARG A 114 -41.81 -35.39 -6.28
CA ARG A 114 -43.14 -35.84 -6.70
C ARG A 114 -43.70 -36.66 -5.53
N LEU A 115 -44.61 -36.07 -4.76
CA LEU A 115 -45.28 -36.74 -3.65
C LEU A 115 -45.94 -38.03 -4.17
N PRO A 116 -45.86 -39.16 -3.42
CA PRO A 116 -46.54 -40.38 -3.80
C PRO A 116 -48.05 -40.13 -3.83
N ARG A 117 -48.72 -40.52 -4.93
CA ARG A 117 -50.17 -40.50 -5.03
C ARG A 117 -50.73 -41.45 -3.96
N PHE A 118 -51.34 -40.88 -2.93
CA PHE A 118 -52.01 -41.63 -1.88
C PHE A 118 -53.27 -42.30 -2.47
N ASN A 119 -53.20 -43.61 -2.70
CA ASN A 119 -54.31 -44.40 -3.21
C ASN A 119 -55.30 -44.67 -2.06
N ARG A 120 -56.55 -44.23 -2.22
CA ARG A 120 -57.60 -44.23 -1.18
C ARG A 120 -58.53 -45.45 -1.29
N SER A 121 -57.99 -46.63 -1.61
CA SER A 121 -58.77 -47.85 -1.86
C SER A 121 -58.93 -48.78 -0.65
N HIS A 122 -58.58 -48.35 0.56
CA HIS A 122 -58.62 -49.19 1.77
C HIS A 122 -59.58 -48.71 2.87
N LEU A 123 -60.53 -47.84 2.55
CA LEU A 123 -61.55 -47.38 3.51
C LEU A 123 -62.94 -47.68 2.98
N GLY A 124 -63.48 -48.84 3.36
CA GLY A 124 -64.89 -49.17 3.22
C GLY A 124 -65.16 -50.55 2.63
N ALA A 125 -65.38 -51.54 3.52
CA ALA A 125 -66.48 -52.49 3.45
C ALA A 125 -66.26 -53.57 4.53
N SER A 126 -66.83 -53.34 5.71
CA SER A 126 -67.32 -54.36 6.63
C SER A 126 -68.79 -54.06 6.87
#